data_AF-A0A832IQH5-F1
#
_entry.id   AF-A0A832IQH5-F1
#
_cell.length_a   1.000
_cell.length_b   1.000
_cell.length_c   1.000
_cell.angle_alpha   90.00
_cell.angle_beta   90.00
_cell.angle_gamma   90.00
#
_symmetry.space_group_name_H-M   'P 1'
#
loop_
_entity.id
_entity.type
_entity.pdbx_description
1 polymer ?
#
loop_
_entity_poly.entity_id
_entity_poly.type
_entity_poly.pdbx_seq_one_letter_code
_entity_poly.pdbx_strand_id
1 'polypeptide(L)'
;MLEVPVRDLPLEIWIPANVISEDDHPIVTALRCAQLARAATIFRVNRILIYPDEISKSSFRCQSLMSKHLRYLALPQYLRRHVFPRDASLKYVGVMPPLRAPSHSVPRKLSECKPGDLRIGILVKHGNSLVLEAGLERPLAVQGTVARPGEVVLTRILDPERAMCEIINKEHVKIYLNYEVTTSRKRLGELLSKRTDPCLKVGTSRLGVSVFDVEGDLMAKVRTSKHILVVFGSPKEGLHQILAKEGYRCDDLFDFILNTTPLQGVVTIRTEEAVMISLAVLNKILP
;
A
#
# COMPACT_ATOMS: atom_id res chain seq x y z
N MET A 1 2.27 -16.87 13.10
CA MET A 1 2.45 -15.70 12.21
C MET A 1 3.02 -14.55 13.03
N LEU A 2 3.70 -13.57 12.43
CA LEU A 2 4.03 -12.32 13.14
C LEU A 2 2.73 -11.54 13.42
N GLU A 3 2.35 -11.37 14.68
CA GLU A 3 1.08 -10.73 15.08
C GLU A 3 1.24 -9.21 15.25
N VAL A 4 1.44 -8.52 14.13
CA VAL A 4 1.49 -7.05 14.13
C VAL A 4 0.06 -6.52 14.04
N PRO A 5 -0.41 -5.69 14.99
CA PRO A 5 -1.77 -5.15 14.94
C PRO A 5 -1.92 -4.14 13.80
N VAL A 6 -3.13 -4.08 13.22
CA VAL A 6 -3.54 -2.95 12.38
C VAL A 6 -3.48 -1.65 13.19
N ARG A 7 -3.37 -0.51 12.49
CA ARG A 7 -3.53 0.80 13.13
C ARG A 7 -4.98 1.00 13.57
N ASP A 8 -5.19 1.75 14.64
CA ASP A 8 -6.54 2.10 15.11
C ASP A 8 -7.31 2.89 14.05
N LEU A 9 -6.60 3.76 13.33
CA LEU A 9 -7.10 4.48 12.17
C LEU A 9 -6.38 3.99 10.91
N PRO A 10 -7.10 3.56 9.86
CA PRO A 10 -6.50 3.19 8.60
C PRO A 10 -5.66 4.34 8.04
N LEU A 11 -4.46 4.01 7.56
CA LEU A 11 -3.53 4.95 6.97
C LEU A 11 -3.44 4.72 5.45
N GLU A 12 -3.73 5.76 4.69
CA GLU A 12 -3.62 5.78 3.25
C GLU A 12 -2.56 6.79 2.82
N ILE A 13 -1.70 6.40 1.86
CA ILE A 13 -0.76 7.32 1.23
C ILE A 13 -1.09 7.53 -0.24
N TRP A 14 -1.04 8.77 -0.70
CA TRP A 14 -1.24 9.12 -2.10
C TRP A 14 0.07 9.64 -2.69
N ILE A 15 0.50 9.01 -3.78
CA ILE A 15 1.77 9.32 -4.45
C ILE A 15 1.54 9.55 -5.95
N PRO A 16 2.30 10.44 -6.59
CA PRO A 16 2.14 10.72 -8.01
C PRO A 16 2.80 9.63 -8.86
N ALA A 17 2.30 9.44 -10.08
CA ALA A 17 2.85 8.45 -11.01
C ALA A 17 4.29 8.74 -11.43
N ASN A 18 4.68 10.02 -11.51
CA ASN A 18 6.00 10.48 -11.92
C ASN A 18 7.09 10.40 -10.85
N VAL A 19 6.87 9.67 -9.75
CA VAL A 19 7.97 9.17 -8.88
C VAL A 19 8.91 8.27 -9.68
N ILE A 20 8.38 7.60 -10.70
CA ILE A 20 9.15 6.90 -11.71
C ILE A 20 8.98 7.54 -13.09
N SER A 21 9.98 7.41 -13.94
CA SER A 21 9.98 7.83 -15.33
C SER A 21 9.94 6.62 -16.26
N GLU A 22 9.38 6.77 -17.46
CA GLU A 22 9.47 5.74 -18.49
C GLU A 22 10.90 5.53 -18.99
N ASP A 23 11.71 6.59 -18.94
CA ASP A 23 13.12 6.56 -19.35
C ASP A 23 14.05 6.00 -18.26
N ASP A 24 13.52 5.72 -17.06
CA ASP A 24 14.32 5.10 -16.00
C ASP A 24 14.77 3.71 -16.46
N HIS A 25 16.03 3.39 -16.17
CA HIS A 25 16.47 2.00 -16.29
C HIS A 25 15.59 1.09 -15.40
N PRO A 26 15.11 -0.07 -15.87
CA PRO A 26 14.14 -0.89 -15.12
C PRO A 26 14.56 -1.28 -13.69
N ILE A 27 15.86 -1.40 -13.44
CA ILE A 27 16.41 -1.63 -12.08
C ILE A 27 16.11 -0.44 -11.15
N VAL A 28 16.24 0.80 -11.64
CA VAL A 28 15.97 2.02 -10.85
C VAL A 28 14.49 2.07 -10.48
N THR A 29 13.60 1.80 -11.44
CA THR A 29 12.15 1.68 -11.21
C THR A 29 11.83 0.64 -10.14
N ALA A 30 12.44 -0.54 -10.23
CA ALA A 30 12.26 -1.60 -9.25
C ALA A 30 12.71 -1.17 -7.84
N LEU A 31 13.88 -0.54 -7.72
CA LEU A 31 14.41 -0.09 -6.43
C LEU A 31 13.57 1.04 -5.80
N ARG A 32 13.13 2.03 -6.57
CA ARG A 32 12.23 3.09 -6.09
C ARG A 32 10.90 2.53 -5.60
N CYS A 33 10.28 1.64 -6.37
CA CYS A 33 9.07 0.93 -5.95
C CYS A 33 9.30 0.12 -4.67
N ALA A 34 10.47 -0.51 -4.53
CA ALA A 34 10.81 -1.26 -3.33
C ALA A 34 10.97 -0.38 -2.09
N GLN A 35 11.55 0.82 -2.22
CA GLN A 35 11.64 1.79 -1.12
C GLN A 35 10.25 2.23 -0.64
N LEU A 36 9.35 2.57 -1.58
CA LEU A 36 7.95 2.89 -1.27
C LEU A 36 7.23 1.72 -0.59
N ALA A 37 7.34 0.52 -1.16
CA ALA A 37 6.72 -0.69 -0.61
C ALA A 37 7.24 -1.01 0.80
N ARG A 38 8.55 -0.84 1.04
CA ARG A 38 9.15 -1.03 2.35
C ARG A 38 8.64 0.01 3.35
N ALA A 39 8.64 1.29 3.00
CA ALA A 39 8.10 2.34 3.87
C ALA A 39 6.63 2.04 4.24
N ALA A 40 5.79 1.74 3.24
CA ALA A 40 4.39 1.37 3.46
C ALA A 40 4.24 0.16 4.39
N THR A 41 5.06 -0.88 4.20
CA THR A 41 5.04 -2.08 5.05
C THR A 41 5.48 -1.80 6.49
N ILE A 42 6.59 -1.06 6.66
CA ILE A 42 7.18 -0.73 7.97
C ILE A 42 6.17 0.05 8.82
N PHE A 43 5.49 1.03 8.22
CA PHE A 43 4.56 1.92 8.94
C PHE A 43 3.10 1.47 8.88
N ARG A 44 2.85 0.24 8.44
CA ARG A 44 1.52 -0.41 8.42
C ARG A 44 0.49 0.39 7.62
N VAL A 45 0.89 0.92 6.48
CA VAL A 45 0.00 1.62 5.54
C VAL A 45 -1.03 0.63 5.01
N ASN A 46 -2.31 0.98 5.06
CA ASN A 46 -3.39 0.14 4.58
C ASN A 46 -3.51 0.21 3.04
N ARG A 47 -3.30 1.39 2.47
CA ARG A 47 -3.51 1.63 1.03
C ARG A 47 -2.52 2.63 0.46
N ILE A 48 -2.03 2.33 -0.73
CA ILE A 48 -1.27 3.23 -1.59
C ILE A 48 -2.16 3.57 -2.78
N LEU A 49 -2.56 4.83 -2.93
CA LEU A 49 -3.19 5.33 -4.13
C LEU A 49 -2.16 6.02 -5.01
N ILE A 50 -2.11 5.61 -6.27
CA ILE A 50 -1.26 6.26 -7.27
C ILE A 50 -2.15 7.16 -8.11
N TYR A 51 -1.89 8.47 -8.11
CA TYR A 51 -2.59 9.44 -8.93
C TYR A 51 -1.71 9.90 -10.10
N PRO A 52 -2.29 10.28 -11.25
CA PRO A 52 -1.53 10.81 -12.36
C PRO A 52 -1.12 12.24 -12.03
N ASP A 53 0.16 12.57 -12.23
CA ASP A 53 0.65 13.95 -12.13
C ASP A 53 0.08 14.86 -13.24
N GLU A 54 -0.25 14.26 -14.38
CA GLU A 54 -0.96 14.91 -15.48
C GLU A 54 -1.85 13.89 -16.21
N ILE A 55 -2.91 14.36 -16.86
CA ILE A 55 -3.77 13.48 -17.66
C ILE A 55 -3.10 13.23 -19.02
N SER A 56 -2.11 12.33 -19.00
CA SER A 56 -1.32 11.97 -20.19
C SER A 56 -1.13 10.45 -20.28
N LYS A 57 -0.93 9.95 -21.50
CA LYS A 57 -0.62 8.54 -21.73
C LYS A 57 0.64 8.11 -20.98
N SER A 58 1.62 9.01 -20.88
CA SER A 58 2.87 8.73 -20.19
C SER A 58 2.68 8.53 -18.70
N SER A 59 1.99 9.46 -18.05
CA SER A 59 1.65 9.36 -16.62
C SER A 59 0.87 8.07 -16.30
N PHE A 60 -0.10 7.68 -17.15
CA PHE A 60 -0.83 6.42 -16.98
C PHE A 60 0.04 5.17 -17.16
N ARG A 61 1.06 5.20 -18.02
CA ARG A 61 2.03 4.10 -18.16
C ARG A 61 2.89 3.97 -16.91
N CYS A 62 3.44 5.07 -16.39
CA CYS A 62 4.16 5.08 -15.12
C CYS A 62 3.29 4.58 -13.97
N GLN A 63 2.05 5.05 -13.87
CA GLN A 63 1.09 4.60 -12.86
C GLN A 63 0.86 3.09 -12.92
N SER A 64 0.63 2.55 -14.12
CA SER A 64 0.42 1.11 -14.32
C SER A 64 1.66 0.30 -13.94
N LEU A 65 2.84 0.77 -14.34
CA LEU A 65 4.12 0.13 -14.04
C LEU A 65 4.41 0.11 -12.54
N MET A 66 4.25 1.25 -11.86
CA MET A 66 4.45 1.36 -10.41
C MET A 66 3.41 0.52 -9.65
N SER A 67 2.14 0.57 -10.06
CA SER A 67 1.08 -0.28 -9.48
C SER A 67 1.44 -1.76 -9.56
N LYS A 68 1.93 -2.21 -10.73
CA LYS A 68 2.34 -3.59 -10.94
C LYS A 68 3.48 -4.01 -10.00
N HIS A 69 4.51 -3.17 -9.84
CA HIS A 69 5.63 -3.43 -8.94
C HIS A 69 5.21 -3.50 -7.48
N LEU A 70 4.43 -2.51 -7.02
CA LEU A 70 3.95 -2.46 -5.63
C LEU A 70 3.03 -3.63 -5.30
N ARG A 71 2.14 -4.04 -6.22
CA ARG A 71 1.27 -5.22 -6.06
C ARG A 71 2.07 -6.53 -6.07
N TYR A 72 3.08 -6.64 -6.94
CA TYR A 72 3.97 -7.80 -6.98
C TYR A 72 4.71 -7.99 -5.65
N LEU A 73 5.20 -6.90 -5.07
CA LEU A 73 5.83 -6.93 -3.75
C LEU A 73 4.85 -7.25 -2.64
N ALA A 74 3.65 -6.64 -2.64
CA ALA A 74 2.65 -6.86 -1.60
C ALA A 74 2.21 -8.33 -1.50
N LEU A 75 2.17 -9.04 -2.64
CA LEU A 75 1.73 -10.42 -2.73
C LEU A 75 2.75 -11.42 -2.12
N PRO A 76 2.31 -12.39 -1.30
CA PRO A 76 3.18 -13.45 -0.78
C PRO A 76 3.90 -14.20 -1.89
N GLN A 77 5.16 -14.58 -1.64
CA GLN A 77 6.07 -15.13 -2.66
C GLN A 77 5.48 -16.35 -3.39
N TYR A 78 4.77 -17.22 -2.68
CA TYR A 78 4.18 -18.44 -3.22
C TYR A 78 3.02 -18.20 -4.19
N LEU A 79 2.38 -17.02 -4.15
CA LEU A 79 1.29 -16.66 -5.09
C LEU A 79 1.78 -15.93 -6.33
N ARG A 80 3.00 -15.39 -6.33
CA ARG A 80 3.48 -14.50 -7.40
C ARG A 80 3.40 -15.14 -8.79
N ARG A 81 3.76 -16.42 -8.91
CA ARG A 81 3.70 -17.14 -10.20
C ARG A 81 2.28 -17.41 -10.69
N HIS A 82 1.30 -17.47 -9.78
CA HIS A 82 -0.11 -17.68 -10.12
C HIS A 82 -0.78 -16.38 -10.56
N VAL A 83 -0.45 -15.26 -9.89
CA VAL A 83 -1.11 -13.96 -10.12
C VAL A 83 -0.41 -13.14 -11.20
N PHE A 84 0.91 -13.23 -11.28
CA PHE A 84 1.72 -12.48 -12.25
C PHE A 84 2.33 -13.45 -13.28
N PRO A 85 1.82 -13.48 -14.52
CA PRO A 85 2.49 -14.19 -15.59
C PRO A 85 3.88 -13.57 -15.86
N ARG A 86 4.68 -14.25 -16.68
CA ARG A 86 5.97 -13.70 -17.12
C ARG A 86 5.75 -12.36 -17.81
N ASP A 87 6.33 -11.32 -17.24
CA ASP A 87 6.18 -9.94 -17.69
C ASP A 87 7.56 -9.29 -17.75
N ALA A 88 7.92 -8.74 -18.91
CA ALA A 88 9.22 -8.10 -19.14
C ALA A 88 9.45 -6.91 -18.21
N SER A 89 8.38 -6.18 -17.84
CA SER A 89 8.46 -5.07 -16.90
C SER A 89 8.80 -5.50 -15.48
N LEU A 90 8.66 -6.80 -15.15
CA LEU A 90 9.02 -7.39 -13.87
C LEU A 90 10.35 -8.17 -13.92
N LYS A 91 11.16 -8.00 -14.98
CA LYS A 91 12.42 -8.73 -15.16
C LYS A 91 13.40 -8.55 -13.99
N TYR A 92 13.45 -7.34 -13.42
CA TYR A 92 14.41 -6.98 -12.37
C TYR A 92 13.83 -7.01 -10.95
N VAL A 93 12.64 -7.57 -10.74
CA VAL A 93 12.02 -7.65 -9.40
C VAL A 93 12.87 -8.40 -8.37
N GLY A 94 13.81 -9.24 -8.82
CA GLY A 94 14.74 -9.97 -7.95
C GLY A 94 15.72 -9.08 -7.18
N VAL A 95 15.96 -7.83 -7.62
CA VAL A 95 16.81 -6.88 -6.89
C VAL A 95 16.07 -6.20 -5.73
N MET A 96 14.73 -6.30 -5.70
CA MET A 96 13.94 -5.62 -4.69
C MET A 96 14.09 -6.32 -3.33
N PRO A 97 14.40 -5.58 -2.24
CA PRO A 97 14.48 -6.15 -0.91
C PRO A 97 13.16 -6.81 -0.47
N PRO A 98 13.21 -7.90 0.33
CA PRO A 98 12.01 -8.55 0.81
C PRO A 98 11.23 -7.65 1.77
N LEU A 99 9.89 -7.73 1.72
CA LEU A 99 9.03 -7.02 2.67
C LEU A 99 8.97 -7.72 4.04
N ARG A 100 8.91 -9.07 4.05
CA ARG A 100 8.71 -9.89 5.26
C ARG A 100 7.52 -9.41 6.11
N ALA A 101 6.44 -8.98 5.46
CA ALA A 101 5.17 -8.64 6.11
C ALA A 101 4.56 -9.89 6.78
N PRO A 102 3.64 -9.75 7.77
CA PRO A 102 2.98 -10.89 8.40
C PRO A 102 2.39 -11.91 7.42
N SER A 103 1.78 -11.44 6.32
CA SER A 103 1.25 -12.29 5.25
C SER A 103 2.31 -13.06 4.44
N HIS A 104 3.58 -12.68 4.52
CA HIS A 104 4.70 -13.36 3.84
C HIS A 104 5.43 -14.35 4.75
N SER A 105 5.35 -14.13 6.06
CA SER A 105 6.04 -14.90 7.09
C SER A 105 5.12 -15.95 7.68
N VAL A 106 4.80 -16.94 6.84
CA VAL A 106 3.89 -18.04 7.16
C VAL A 106 4.57 -19.39 7.02
N PRO A 107 4.16 -20.42 7.79
CA PRO A 107 4.71 -21.76 7.66
C PRO A 107 4.61 -22.33 6.24
N ARG A 108 5.46 -23.29 5.88
CA ARG A 108 5.35 -23.95 4.55
C ARG A 108 4.75 -25.35 4.64
N LYS A 109 4.77 -25.96 5.82
CA LYS A 109 4.22 -27.28 6.05
C LYS A 109 2.92 -27.19 6.82
N LEU A 110 2.00 -28.11 6.53
CA LEU A 110 0.74 -28.19 7.27
C LEU A 110 0.95 -28.53 8.75
N SER A 111 1.96 -29.35 9.05
CA SER A 111 2.31 -29.72 10.43
C SER A 111 2.80 -28.56 11.30
N GLU A 112 3.21 -27.45 10.67
CA GLU A 112 3.63 -26.22 11.35
C GLU A 112 2.49 -25.21 11.51
N CYS A 113 1.35 -25.44 10.84
CA CYS A 113 0.17 -24.60 10.93
C CYS A 113 -0.65 -24.92 12.18
N LYS A 114 -1.38 -23.91 12.67
CA LYS A 114 -2.34 -24.05 13.77
C LYS A 114 -3.75 -23.65 13.30
N PRO A 115 -4.81 -24.21 13.90
CA PRO A 115 -6.15 -23.66 13.75
C PRO A 115 -6.15 -22.16 14.09
N GLY A 116 -6.77 -21.35 13.24
CA GLY A 116 -6.77 -19.89 13.35
C GLY A 116 -5.70 -19.17 12.53
N ASP A 117 -4.67 -19.85 12.03
CA ASP A 117 -3.64 -19.23 11.19
C ASP A 117 -4.26 -18.61 9.93
N LEU A 118 -3.89 -17.36 9.66
CA LEU A 118 -4.35 -16.64 8.47
C LEU A 118 -3.48 -17.00 7.25
N ARG A 119 -4.11 -17.07 6.09
CA ARG A 119 -3.43 -17.33 4.81
C ARG A 119 -4.04 -16.50 3.71
N ILE A 120 -3.20 -15.89 2.90
CA ILE A 120 -3.64 -15.41 1.59
C ILE A 120 -3.42 -16.56 0.61
N GLY A 121 -4.43 -16.92 -0.16
CA GLY A 121 -4.32 -17.97 -1.17
C GLY A 121 -5.06 -17.60 -2.44
N ILE A 122 -4.83 -18.35 -3.50
CA ILE A 122 -5.58 -18.24 -4.75
C ILE A 122 -6.48 -19.46 -4.91
N LEU A 123 -7.72 -19.22 -5.30
CA LEU A 123 -8.68 -20.30 -5.55
C LEU A 123 -8.41 -20.94 -6.91
N VAL A 124 -8.22 -22.25 -6.92
CA VAL A 124 -7.94 -23.02 -8.14
C VAL A 124 -8.97 -24.14 -8.27
N LYS A 125 -9.35 -24.45 -9.52
CA LYS A 125 -10.25 -25.56 -9.81
C LYS A 125 -9.48 -26.87 -9.76
N HIS A 126 -9.96 -27.84 -8.98
CA HIS A 126 -9.40 -29.19 -8.91
C HIS A 126 -10.52 -30.21 -9.14
N GLY A 127 -10.65 -30.68 -10.38
CA GLY A 127 -11.81 -31.48 -10.80
C GLY A 127 -13.11 -30.66 -10.71
N ASN A 128 -14.07 -31.14 -9.92
CA ASN A 128 -15.36 -30.48 -9.70
C ASN A 128 -15.42 -29.58 -8.45
N SER A 129 -14.31 -29.47 -7.69
CA SER A 129 -14.25 -28.62 -6.49
C SER A 129 -13.28 -27.45 -6.66
N LEU A 130 -13.46 -26.44 -5.80
CA LEU A 130 -12.55 -25.33 -5.62
C LEU A 130 -11.67 -25.60 -4.40
N VAL A 131 -10.36 -25.48 -4.57
CA VAL A 131 -9.38 -25.61 -3.50
C VAL A 131 -8.53 -24.35 -3.42
N LEU A 132 -7.90 -24.12 -2.27
CA LEU A 132 -7.04 -22.98 -2.05
C LEU A 132 -5.57 -23.38 -2.21
N GLU A 133 -4.89 -22.75 -3.17
CA GLU A 133 -3.43 -22.77 -3.25
C GLU A 133 -2.86 -21.65 -2.38
N ALA A 134 -2.21 -22.02 -1.28
CA ALA A 134 -1.72 -21.10 -0.24
C ALA A 134 -0.24 -21.30 0.12
N GLY A 135 0.55 -21.90 -0.79
CA GLY A 135 1.98 -22.11 -0.59
C GLY A 135 2.31 -23.17 0.46
N LEU A 136 1.41 -24.14 0.62
CA LEU A 136 1.58 -25.31 1.47
C LEU A 136 1.90 -26.54 0.60
N GLU A 137 2.27 -27.65 1.24
CA GLU A 137 2.63 -28.90 0.56
C GLU A 137 1.48 -29.49 -0.30
N ARG A 138 0.24 -29.16 0.04
CA ARG A 138 -0.96 -29.52 -0.71
C ARG A 138 -2.04 -28.43 -0.58
N PRO A 139 -2.95 -28.30 -1.56
CA PRO A 139 -4.06 -27.34 -1.49
C PRO A 139 -5.00 -27.60 -0.31
N LEU A 140 -5.67 -26.55 0.15
CA LEU A 140 -6.67 -26.64 1.22
C LEU A 140 -8.09 -26.77 0.65
N ALA A 141 -8.90 -27.63 1.27
CA ALA A 141 -10.35 -27.63 1.05
C ALA A 141 -10.96 -26.37 1.68
N VAL A 142 -11.83 -25.69 0.92
CA VAL A 142 -12.46 -24.43 1.33
C VAL A 142 -13.89 -24.70 1.77
N GLN A 143 -14.25 -24.28 2.99
CA GLN A 143 -15.63 -24.21 3.47
C GLN A 143 -16.22 -22.81 3.23
N GLY A 144 -17.49 -22.75 2.85
CA GLY A 144 -18.25 -21.50 2.67
C GLY A 144 -18.66 -21.19 1.23
N THR A 145 -19.29 -20.03 1.05
CA THR A 145 -19.92 -19.63 -0.22
C THR A 145 -18.90 -19.33 -1.31
N VAL A 146 -19.23 -19.82 -2.50
CA VAL A 146 -18.40 -19.94 -3.71
C VAL A 146 -17.78 -18.61 -4.15
N ALA A 147 -16.47 -18.49 -4.00
CA ALA A 147 -15.64 -17.52 -4.70
C ALA A 147 -15.15 -18.10 -6.05
N ARG A 148 -14.71 -17.25 -6.98
CA ARG A 148 -14.42 -17.68 -8.36
C ARG A 148 -13.01 -18.26 -8.48
N PRO A 149 -12.77 -19.23 -9.38
CA PRO A 149 -11.40 -19.62 -9.73
C PRO A 149 -10.56 -18.39 -10.15
N GLY A 150 -9.31 -18.34 -9.70
CA GLY A 150 -8.37 -17.25 -9.94
C GLY A 150 -8.45 -16.09 -8.93
N GLU A 151 -9.42 -16.10 -8.02
CA GLU A 151 -9.57 -15.06 -7.01
C GLU A 151 -8.54 -15.26 -5.87
N VAL A 152 -7.88 -14.17 -5.48
CA VAL A 152 -6.97 -14.14 -4.33
C VAL A 152 -7.78 -13.76 -3.09
N VAL A 153 -7.84 -14.66 -2.13
CA VAL A 153 -8.69 -14.53 -0.94
C VAL A 153 -7.87 -14.66 0.34
N LEU A 154 -8.38 -14.06 1.43
CA LEU A 154 -7.90 -14.29 2.77
C LEU A 154 -8.68 -15.45 3.40
N THR A 155 -7.97 -16.40 3.97
CA THR A 155 -8.55 -17.56 4.64
C THR A 155 -8.00 -17.73 6.04
N ARG A 156 -8.72 -18.51 6.84
CA ARG A 156 -8.30 -19.00 8.14
C ARG A 156 -8.22 -20.51 8.10
N ILE A 157 -7.12 -21.08 8.56
CA ILE A 157 -6.98 -22.54 8.69
C ILE A 157 -7.92 -23.00 9.80
N LEU A 158 -8.78 -23.96 9.50
CA LEU A 158 -9.70 -24.58 10.47
C LEU A 158 -9.08 -25.83 11.06
N ASP A 159 -8.55 -26.70 10.20
CA ASP A 159 -7.96 -27.98 10.57
C ASP A 159 -6.75 -28.27 9.67
N PRO A 160 -5.52 -28.14 10.20
CA PRO A 160 -4.30 -28.45 9.46
C PRO A 160 -4.18 -29.92 9.03
N GLU A 161 -4.65 -30.88 9.85
CA GLU A 161 -4.53 -32.31 9.56
C GLU A 161 -5.40 -32.69 8.34
N ARG A 162 -6.62 -32.16 8.31
CA ARG A 162 -7.57 -32.33 7.20
C ARG A 162 -7.36 -31.37 6.05
N ALA A 163 -6.38 -30.46 6.15
CA ALA A 163 -6.12 -29.41 5.17
C ALA A 163 -7.38 -28.58 4.85
N MET A 164 -8.09 -28.12 5.88
CA MET A 164 -9.33 -27.35 5.74
C MET A 164 -9.16 -25.89 6.13
N CYS A 165 -9.84 -25.01 5.42
CA CYS A 165 -9.88 -23.57 5.71
C CYS A 165 -11.25 -22.97 5.39
N GLU A 166 -11.51 -21.78 5.94
CA GLU A 166 -12.66 -20.93 5.59
C GLU A 166 -12.18 -19.62 4.97
N ILE A 167 -12.96 -19.07 4.04
CA ILE A 167 -12.75 -17.71 3.54
C ILE A 167 -13.24 -16.74 4.61
N ILE A 168 -12.44 -15.72 4.92
CA ILE A 168 -12.80 -14.69 5.89
C ILE A 168 -12.73 -13.29 5.27
N ASN A 169 -13.59 -12.39 5.76
CA ASN A 169 -13.50 -10.98 5.40
C ASN A 169 -12.27 -10.34 6.10
N LYS A 170 -11.44 -9.67 5.31
CA LYS A 170 -10.25 -8.93 5.78
C LYS A 170 -10.61 -7.84 6.80
N GLU A 171 -11.80 -7.25 6.71
CA GLU A 171 -12.25 -6.19 7.62
C GLU A 171 -12.36 -6.65 9.09
N HIS A 172 -12.55 -7.94 9.34
CA HIS A 172 -12.65 -8.50 10.69
C HIS A 172 -11.29 -8.91 11.27
N VAL A 173 -10.19 -8.70 10.53
CA VAL A 173 -8.85 -9.12 10.93
C VAL A 173 -8.09 -7.94 11.55
N LYS A 174 -7.71 -8.11 12.82
CA LYS A 174 -6.93 -7.11 13.58
C LYS A 174 -5.42 -7.18 13.35
N ILE A 175 -4.96 -8.04 12.47
CA ILE A 175 -3.53 -8.21 12.12
C ILE A 175 -3.25 -7.50 10.80
N TYR A 176 -2.20 -6.67 10.78
CA TYR A 176 -1.72 -6.04 9.57
C TYR A 176 -1.16 -7.09 8.61
N LEU A 177 -1.82 -7.28 7.46
CA LEU A 177 -1.38 -8.27 6.46
C LEU A 177 -0.35 -7.69 5.50
N ASN A 178 -0.72 -6.61 4.83
CA ASN A 178 0.10 -5.74 3.98
C ASN A 178 -0.77 -4.58 3.45
N TYR A 179 -0.14 -3.66 2.71
CA TYR A 179 -0.84 -2.60 1.98
C TYR A 179 -1.57 -3.13 0.73
N GLU A 180 -2.61 -2.42 0.33
CA GLU A 180 -3.26 -2.54 -0.98
C GLU A 180 -2.81 -1.41 -1.90
N VAL A 181 -2.90 -1.64 -3.22
CA VAL A 181 -2.53 -0.64 -4.22
C VAL A 181 -3.75 -0.35 -5.08
N THR A 182 -4.09 0.93 -5.18
CA THR A 182 -5.14 1.43 -6.07
C THR A 182 -4.60 2.50 -7.00
N THR A 183 -5.23 2.65 -8.15
CA THR A 183 -4.91 3.70 -9.12
C THR A 183 -6.14 4.53 -9.40
N SER A 184 -5.94 5.80 -9.73
CA SER A 184 -7.01 6.68 -10.18
C SER A 184 -6.68 7.27 -11.54
N ARG A 185 -7.69 7.51 -12.38
CA ARG A 185 -7.53 8.28 -13.62
C ARG A 185 -7.84 9.76 -13.46
N LYS A 186 -8.25 10.17 -12.27
CA LYS A 186 -8.62 11.55 -11.94
C LYS A 186 -7.42 12.32 -11.40
N ARG A 187 -7.48 13.63 -11.60
CA ARG A 187 -6.55 14.63 -11.08
C ARG A 187 -6.56 14.69 -9.54
N LEU A 188 -5.47 15.18 -8.94
CA LEU A 188 -5.32 15.16 -7.48
C LEU A 188 -6.37 16.04 -6.79
N GLY A 189 -6.57 17.26 -7.27
CA GLY A 189 -7.56 18.20 -6.74
C GLY A 189 -8.98 17.68 -6.87
N GLU A 190 -9.32 16.99 -7.97
CA GLU A 190 -10.62 16.33 -8.13
C GLU A 190 -10.81 15.19 -7.12
N LEU A 191 -9.75 14.40 -6.86
CA LEU A 191 -9.82 13.31 -5.89
C LEU A 191 -10.00 13.83 -4.47
N LEU A 192 -9.27 14.89 -4.09
CA LEU A 192 -9.34 15.48 -2.77
C LEU A 192 -10.68 16.19 -2.52
N SER A 193 -11.20 16.92 -3.51
CA SER A 193 -12.45 17.68 -3.40
C SER A 193 -13.68 16.78 -3.32
N LYS A 194 -13.65 15.62 -3.99
CA LYS A 194 -14.73 14.63 -3.94
C LYS A 194 -14.68 13.71 -2.71
N ARG A 195 -13.65 13.81 -1.88
CA ARG A 195 -13.49 13.00 -0.68
C ARG A 195 -14.32 13.59 0.47
N THR A 196 -15.47 12.97 0.74
CA THR A 196 -16.47 13.41 1.73
C THR A 196 -16.43 12.64 3.05
N ASP A 197 -15.73 11.51 3.08
CA ASP A 197 -15.53 10.71 4.27
C ASP A 197 -14.70 11.46 5.33
N PRO A 198 -15.08 11.39 6.64
CA PRO A 198 -14.36 12.08 7.70
C PRO A 198 -12.92 11.56 7.83
N CYS A 199 -11.97 12.32 7.31
CA CYS A 199 -10.57 11.95 7.27
C CYS A 199 -9.66 13.11 7.58
N LEU A 200 -8.53 12.80 8.21
CA LEU A 200 -7.43 13.74 8.38
C LEU A 200 -6.64 13.77 7.07
N LYS A 201 -6.74 14.86 6.30
CA LYS A 201 -6.02 15.07 5.05
C LYS A 201 -4.74 15.86 5.32
N VAL A 202 -3.59 15.18 5.26
CA VAL A 202 -2.27 15.77 5.42
C VAL A 202 -1.56 15.81 4.07
N GLY A 203 -1.17 17.01 3.63
CA GLY A 203 -0.22 17.17 2.54
C GLY A 203 1.20 17.32 3.08
N THR A 204 2.20 16.82 2.36
CA THR A 204 3.61 17.00 2.70
C THR A 204 4.27 18.01 1.78
N SER A 205 4.96 18.99 2.35
CA SER A 205 5.64 20.06 1.60
C SER A 205 6.73 20.71 2.44
N ARG A 206 7.85 21.07 1.82
CA ARG A 206 8.89 21.92 2.44
C ARG A 206 8.35 23.29 2.88
N LEU A 207 7.32 23.79 2.20
CA LEU A 207 6.66 25.06 2.50
C LEU A 207 5.57 24.93 3.58
N GLY A 208 5.33 23.70 4.07
CA GLY A 208 4.36 23.45 5.11
C GLY A 208 4.83 23.93 6.48
N VAL A 209 3.88 23.98 7.42
CA VAL A 209 4.16 24.22 8.83
C VAL A 209 4.92 23.02 9.40
N SER A 210 5.90 23.29 10.27
CA SER A 210 6.64 22.23 10.97
C SER A 210 5.68 21.33 11.73
N VAL A 211 5.77 20.01 11.49
CA VAL A 211 4.93 19.02 12.19
C VAL A 211 5.07 19.09 13.72
N PHE A 212 6.22 19.54 14.21
CA PHE A 212 6.50 19.67 15.64
C PHE A 212 5.75 20.84 16.30
N ASP A 213 5.34 21.83 15.51
CA ASP A 213 4.65 23.02 16.02
C ASP A 213 3.13 22.81 16.13
N VAL A 214 2.58 21.79 15.43
CA VAL A 214 1.14 21.52 15.32
C VAL A 214 0.74 20.13 15.81
N GLU A 215 1.59 19.48 16.60
CA GLU A 215 1.34 18.12 17.11
C GLU A 215 0.00 18.01 17.87
N GLY A 216 -0.31 19.01 18.70
CA GLY A 216 -1.56 19.06 19.47
C GLY A 216 -2.81 19.14 18.58
N ASP A 217 -2.79 20.02 17.58
CA ASP A 217 -3.90 20.22 16.64
C ASP A 217 -4.09 19.00 15.74
N LEU A 218 -2.98 18.39 15.32
CA LEU A 218 -3.00 17.14 14.56
C LEU A 218 -3.71 16.05 15.37
N MET A 219 -3.34 15.88 16.64
CA MET A 219 -3.98 14.90 17.53
C MET A 219 -5.45 15.21 17.81
N ALA A 220 -5.84 16.49 17.90
CA ALA A 220 -7.24 16.86 18.01
C ALA A 220 -8.04 16.40 16.79
N LYS A 221 -7.50 16.61 15.58
CA LYS A 221 -8.16 16.20 14.33
C LYS A 221 -8.19 14.67 14.14
N VAL A 222 -7.15 13.96 14.58
CA VAL A 222 -7.11 12.49 14.61
C VAL A 222 -8.31 11.92 15.36
N ARG A 223 -8.65 12.47 16.53
CA ARG A 223 -9.77 11.97 17.37
C ARG A 223 -11.14 12.04 16.70
N THR A 224 -11.33 12.95 15.75
CA THR A 224 -12.59 13.12 15.01
C THR A 224 -12.58 12.45 13.63
N SER A 225 -11.46 11.83 13.24
CA SER A 225 -11.28 11.23 11.92
C SER A 225 -11.55 9.73 11.94
N LYS A 226 -11.96 9.17 10.81
CA LYS A 226 -12.14 7.71 10.64
C LYS A 226 -10.94 7.02 10.01
N HIS A 227 -10.09 7.79 9.33
CA HIS A 227 -8.84 7.33 8.73
C HIS A 227 -7.97 8.55 8.39
N ILE A 228 -6.73 8.27 8.03
CA ILE A 228 -5.68 9.26 7.81
C ILE A 228 -5.21 9.14 6.37
N LEU A 229 -5.17 10.28 5.69
CA LEU A 229 -4.67 10.41 4.33
C LEU A 229 -3.41 11.27 4.34
N VAL A 230 -2.28 10.72 3.88
CA VAL A 230 -1.04 11.47 3.67
C VAL A 230 -0.73 11.55 2.18
N VAL A 231 -0.66 12.77 1.65
CA VAL A 231 -0.44 13.01 0.22
C VAL A 231 0.97 13.57 0.02
N PHE A 232 1.65 13.05 -1.00
CA PHE A 232 2.99 13.44 -1.36
C PHE A 232 3.00 14.06 -2.76
N GLY A 233 3.79 15.12 -2.94
CA GLY A 233 4.12 15.65 -4.26
C GLY A 233 5.20 14.83 -4.96
N SER A 234 5.58 15.24 -6.16
CA SER A 234 6.69 14.66 -6.90
C SER A 234 7.99 15.42 -6.62
N PRO A 235 9.16 14.87 -6.97
CA PRO A 235 10.42 15.60 -6.84
C PRO A 235 10.49 16.86 -7.71
N LYS A 236 9.75 16.87 -8.84
CA LYS A 236 9.70 17.99 -9.78
C LYS A 236 8.65 19.03 -9.39
N GLU A 237 7.54 18.58 -8.82
CA GLU A 237 6.39 19.42 -8.49
C GLU A 237 5.84 19.11 -7.10
N GLY A 238 5.89 20.11 -6.22
CA GLY A 238 5.24 20.05 -4.91
C GLY A 238 3.71 20.12 -5.02
N LEU A 239 3.01 19.77 -3.94
CA LEU A 239 1.54 19.76 -3.91
C LEU A 239 0.92 21.11 -4.31
N HIS A 240 1.51 22.23 -3.88
CA HIS A 240 1.05 23.57 -4.26
C HIS A 240 1.06 23.79 -5.77
N GLN A 241 2.11 23.33 -6.47
CA GLN A 241 2.25 23.49 -7.91
C GLN A 241 1.25 22.59 -8.65
N ILE A 242 1.14 21.33 -8.23
CA ILE A 242 0.18 20.37 -8.80
C ILE A 242 -1.25 20.92 -8.69
N LEU A 243 -1.66 21.34 -7.50
CA LEU A 243 -3.02 21.81 -7.27
C LEU A 243 -3.31 23.16 -7.94
N ALA A 244 -2.35 24.08 -7.97
CA ALA A 244 -2.52 25.36 -8.65
C ALA A 244 -2.77 25.19 -10.15
N LYS A 245 -2.06 24.24 -10.81
CA LYS A 245 -2.31 23.89 -12.22
C LYS A 245 -3.72 23.34 -12.46
N GLU A 246 -4.33 22.77 -11.43
CA GLU A 246 -5.68 22.21 -11.48
C GLU A 246 -6.77 23.20 -11.03
N GLY A 247 -6.39 24.43 -10.67
CA GLY A 247 -7.32 25.47 -10.20
C GLY A 247 -7.72 25.33 -8.73
N TYR A 248 -6.97 24.57 -7.93
CA TYR A 248 -7.23 24.37 -6.50
C TYR A 248 -6.14 25.01 -5.62
N ARG A 249 -6.49 25.31 -4.37
CA ARG A 249 -5.53 25.72 -3.33
C ARG A 249 -5.36 24.58 -2.33
N CYS A 250 -4.14 24.41 -1.82
CA CYS A 250 -3.85 23.42 -0.78
C CYS A 250 -4.72 23.64 0.47
N ASP A 251 -4.84 24.88 0.92
CA ASP A 251 -5.53 25.25 2.16
C ASP A 251 -7.02 24.89 2.14
N ASP A 252 -7.62 24.77 0.94
CA ASP A 252 -9.03 24.40 0.77
C ASP A 252 -9.23 22.86 0.79
N LEU A 253 -8.17 22.09 0.56
CA LEU A 253 -8.24 20.65 0.32
C LEU A 253 -7.59 19.80 1.42
N PHE A 254 -6.73 20.39 2.23
CA PHE A 254 -5.99 19.72 3.29
C PHE A 254 -6.32 20.33 4.65
N ASP A 255 -6.40 19.48 5.68
CA ASP A 255 -6.45 19.97 7.05
C ASP A 255 -5.09 20.55 7.47
N PHE A 256 -4.00 19.92 7.00
CA PHE A 256 -2.64 20.37 7.28
C PHE A 256 -1.74 20.16 6.07
N ILE A 257 -0.87 21.14 5.79
CA ILE A 257 0.30 20.98 4.94
C ILE A 257 1.53 21.00 5.84
N LEU A 258 2.18 19.84 5.98
CA LEU A 258 3.25 19.64 6.95
C LEU A 258 4.63 19.60 6.28
N ASN A 259 5.59 20.26 6.92
CA ASN A 259 7.01 20.00 6.75
C ASN A 259 7.46 19.01 7.83
N THR A 260 7.77 17.77 7.42
CA THR A 260 8.23 16.69 8.29
C THR A 260 9.76 16.62 8.42
N THR A 261 10.49 17.46 7.67
CA THR A 261 11.95 17.52 7.66
C THR A 261 12.42 18.99 7.67
N PRO A 262 12.12 19.75 8.74
CA PRO A 262 12.61 21.12 8.86
C PRO A 262 14.14 21.14 8.83
N LEU A 263 14.71 22.21 8.26
CA LEU A 263 16.16 22.37 8.09
C LEU A 263 16.81 21.26 7.25
N GLN A 264 16.08 20.69 6.26
CA GLN A 264 16.65 19.71 5.34
C GLN A 264 17.94 20.22 4.68
N GLY A 265 18.99 19.39 4.67
CA GLY A 265 20.30 19.71 4.11
C GLY A 265 20.41 19.60 2.59
N VAL A 266 19.28 19.39 1.90
CA VAL A 266 19.21 19.20 0.44
C VAL A 266 18.13 20.11 -0.15
N VAL A 267 18.26 20.46 -1.43
CA VAL A 267 17.25 21.29 -2.12
C VAL A 267 15.93 20.55 -2.29
N THR A 268 16.00 19.26 -2.64
CA THR A 268 14.84 18.39 -2.85
C THR A 268 15.03 17.07 -2.11
N ILE A 269 13.96 16.59 -1.48
CA ILE A 269 13.85 15.23 -0.95
C ILE A 269 13.00 14.46 -1.96
N ARG A 270 13.46 13.31 -2.44
CA ARG A 270 12.69 12.51 -3.39
C ARG A 270 11.47 11.91 -2.71
N THR A 271 10.42 11.61 -3.47
CA THR A 271 9.16 11.13 -2.90
C THR A 271 9.33 9.84 -2.10
N GLU A 272 10.13 8.89 -2.58
CA GLU A 272 10.42 7.64 -1.87
C GLU A 272 11.16 7.85 -0.53
N GLU A 273 12.00 8.87 -0.44
CA GLU A 273 12.68 9.30 0.80
C GLU A 273 11.68 10.03 1.72
N ALA A 274 10.90 10.95 1.16
CA ALA A 274 9.90 11.74 1.86
C ALA A 274 8.81 10.87 2.50
N VAL A 275 8.37 9.81 1.80
CA VAL A 275 7.43 8.83 2.34
C VAL A 275 8.03 8.13 3.56
N MET A 276 9.28 7.65 3.48
CA MET A 276 9.93 7.00 4.62
C MET A 276 10.06 7.95 5.83
N ILE A 277 10.56 9.17 5.61
CA ILE A 277 10.78 10.14 6.69
C ILE A 277 9.45 10.59 7.29
N SER A 278 8.49 10.99 6.46
CA SER A 278 7.21 11.51 6.94
C SER A 278 6.43 10.46 7.71
N LEU A 279 6.40 9.21 7.22
CA LEU A 279 5.75 8.13 7.95
C LEU A 279 6.46 7.80 9.25
N ALA A 280 7.80 7.90 9.33
CA ALA A 280 8.53 7.72 10.58
C ALA A 280 8.15 8.77 11.63
N VAL A 281 8.12 10.04 11.24
CA VAL A 281 7.74 11.15 12.13
C VAL A 281 6.28 11.03 12.56
N LEU A 282 5.38 10.82 11.59
CA LEU A 282 3.95 10.67 11.86
C LEU A 282 3.65 9.42 12.68
N ASN A 283 4.41 8.32 12.54
CA ASN A 283 4.19 7.11 13.34
C ASN A 283 4.44 7.33 14.84
N LYS A 284 5.23 8.34 15.22
CA LYS A 284 5.39 8.72 16.64
C LYS A 284 4.15 9.44 17.17
N ILE A 285 3.46 10.19 16.32
CA ILE A 285 2.37 11.08 16.71
C ILE A 285 1.02 10.37 16.57
N LEU A 286 0.80 9.72 15.44
CA LEU A 286 -0.46 9.08 15.08
C LEU A 286 -0.59 7.71 15.76
N PRO A 287 -1.82 7.32 16.19
CA PRO A 287 -2.10 6.01 16.78
C PRO A 287 -1.96 4.86 15.76
#